data_AF-A0A7V7BN50-F1
#
_entry.id   AF-A0A7V7BN50-F1
#
_cell.length_a   1.000
_cell.length_b   1.000
_cell.length_c   1.000
_cell.angle_alpha   90.00
_cell.angle_beta   90.00
_cell.angle_gamma   90.00
#
_symmetry.space_group_name_H-M   'P 1'
#
loop_
_entity.id
_entity.type
_entity.pdbx_description
1 polymer ?
#
loop_
_entity_poly.entity_id
_entity_poly.type
_entity_poly.pdbx_seq_one_letter_code
_entity_poly.pdbx_strand_id
1 'polypeptide(L)' 'MENNHDSYTVVGTNIDEVKRLNERSGMSYNEVKAWLAKTTGGHGTDTDKKQI' A
#
# COMPACT_ATOMS: atom_id res chain seq x y z
N MET A 1 8.63 17.91 24.23
CA MET A 1 7.35 17.67 23.53
C MET A 1 6.94 16.26 23.91
N GLU A 2 5.84 16.14 24.65
CA GLU A 2 5.33 14.87 25.17
C GLU A 2 4.51 14.19 24.08
N ASN A 3 5.01 13.08 23.56
CA ASN A 3 4.28 12.27 22.59
C ASN A 3 3.19 11.51 23.36
N ASN A 4 2.01 12.10 23.49
CA ASN A 4 0.82 11.40 23.99
C ASN A 4 0.50 10.25 23.02
N HIS A 5 1.07 9.08 23.32
CA HIS A 5 0.79 7.81 22.67
C HIS A 5 -0.60 7.34 23.08
N ASP A 6 -1.63 7.97 22.53
CA ASP A 6 -2.93 7.31 22.45
C ASP A 6 -2.79 6.21 21.37
N SER A 7 -2.27 5.05 21.80
CA SER A 7 -2.13 3.86 20.95
C SER A 7 -3.47 3.32 20.45
N TYR A 8 -4.60 3.94 20.84
CA TYR A 8 -5.95 3.54 20.46
C TYR A 8 -6.70 4.69 19.79
N THR A 9 -7.45 4.39 18.73
CA THR A 9 -8.39 5.35 18.14
C THR A 9 -9.62 5.54 19.01
N VAL A 10 -10.44 6.56 18.73
CA VAL A 10 -11.75 6.82 19.39
C VAL A 10 -12.68 5.60 19.36
N VAL A 11 -12.52 4.72 18.37
CA VAL A 11 -13.31 3.48 18.22
C VAL A 11 -12.59 2.24 18.80
N GLY A 12 -11.47 2.42 19.50
CA GLY A 12 -10.73 1.35 20.19
C GLY A 12 -9.74 0.58 19.32
N THR A 13 -9.32 1.10 18.17
CA THR A 13 -8.34 0.42 17.30
C THR A 13 -6.92 0.62 17.81
N ASN A 14 -6.20 -0.46 18.12
CA ASN A 14 -4.78 -0.40 18.48
C ASN A 14 -3.90 -0.06 17.26
N ILE A 15 -3.33 1.14 17.25
CA ILE A 15 -2.48 1.67 16.17
C ILE A 15 -1.16 0.90 16.03
N ASP A 16 -0.56 0.46 17.14
CA ASP A 16 0.72 -0.25 17.11
C ASP A 16 0.57 -1.65 16.50
N GLU A 17 -0.54 -2.33 16.79
CA GLU A 17 -0.85 -3.61 16.17
C GLU A 17 -1.14 -3.46 14.67
N VAL A 18 -1.86 -2.40 14.27
CA VAL A 18 -2.12 -2.13 12.83
C VAL A 18 -0.82 -1.88 12.08
N LYS A 19 0.13 -1.10 12.63
CA LYS A 19 1.43 -0.87 12.00
C LYS A 19 2.20 -2.18 11.81
N ARG A 20 2.27 -3.02 12.86
CA ARG A 20 2.92 -4.33 12.83
C ARG A 20 2.29 -5.25 11.78
N LEU A 21 0.96 -5.24 11.65
CA LEU A 21 0.26 -6.03 10.64
C LEU A 21 0.50 -5.49 9.23
N ASN A 22 0.53 -4.17 9.04
CA ASN A 22 0.84 -3.54 7.75
C ASN A 22 2.25 -3.90 7.28
N GLU A 23 3.26 -3.87 8.17
CA GLU A 23 4.63 -4.31 7.87
C GLU A 23 4.70 -5.79 7.42
N ARG A 24 3.76 -6.62 7.91
CA ARG A 24 3.66 -8.05 7.58
C ARG A 24 2.71 -8.35 6.41
N SER A 25 2.03 -7.35 5.87
CA SER A 25 0.96 -7.52 4.87
C SER A 25 1.47 -7.64 3.42
N GLY A 26 2.77 -7.46 3.20
CA GLY A 26 3.41 -7.55 1.89
C GLY A 26 3.45 -6.21 1.16
N MET A 27 3.65 -6.24 -0.16
CA MET A 27 3.69 -5.02 -0.98
C MET A 27 2.32 -4.34 -0.99
N SER A 28 2.31 -3.03 -0.82
CA SER A 28 1.11 -2.23 -1.04
C SER A 28 0.64 -2.35 -2.49
N TYR A 29 -0.63 -2.03 -2.75
CA TYR A 29 -1.19 -2.01 -4.10
C TYR A 29 -0.33 -1.22 -5.10
N ASN A 30 0.20 -0.06 -4.69
CA ASN A 30 1.04 0.77 -5.56
C ASN A 30 2.40 0.12 -5.83
N GLU A 31 2.99 -0.54 -4.84
CA GLU A 31 4.23 -1.29 -5.00
C GLU A 31 4.03 -2.53 -5.89
N VAL A 32 2.94 -3.26 -5.71
CA VAL A 32 2.55 -4.38 -6.59
C VAL A 32 2.37 -3.86 -8.03
N LYS A 33 1.65 -2.76 -8.22
CA LYS A 33 1.43 -2.16 -9.55
C LYS A 33 2.75 -1.77 -10.22
N ALA A 34 3.66 -1.14 -9.48
CA ALA A 34 4.98 -0.77 -9.98
C ALA A 34 5.86 -1.99 -10.25
N TRP A 35 5.81 -3.01 -9.40
CA TRP A 35 6.53 -4.27 -9.57
C TRP A 35 6.03 -4.99 -10.82
N LEU A 36 4.72 -5.16 -11.00
CA LEU A 36 4.12 -5.76 -12.20
C LEU A 36 4.49 -5.00 -13.48
N ALA A 37 4.45 -3.67 -13.45
CA ALA A 37 4.89 -2.86 -14.60
C ALA A 37 6.37 -3.10 -14.95
N LYS A 38 7.23 -3.32 -13.95
CA LYS A 38 8.67 -3.59 -14.12
C LYS A 38 8.98 -5.03 -14.53
N THR A 39 8.27 -6.01 -13.98
CA THR A 39 8.64 -7.43 -14.12
C THR A 39 7.85 -8.17 -15.20
N THR A 40 6.62 -7.76 -15.47
CA THR A 40 5.74 -8.44 -16.43
C THR A 40 5.37 -7.57 -17.63
N GLY A 41 5.91 -6.34 -17.71
CA GLY A 41 5.93 -5.50 -18.91
C GLY A 41 4.70 -5.63 -19.82
N GLY A 42 3.52 -5.27 -19.31
CA GLY A 42 2.33 -5.02 -20.12
C GLY A 42 1.89 -6.14 -21.07
N HIS A 43 2.17 -7.42 -20.78
CA HIS A 43 1.64 -8.54 -21.59
C HIS A 43 0.11 -8.68 -21.38
N GLY A 44 -0.67 -7.81 -22.03
CA GLY A 44 -2.14 -7.84 -22.04
C GLY A 44 -2.83 -6.50 -21.76
N THR A 45 -2.09 -5.45 -21.38
CA THR A 45 -2.63 -4.09 -21.26
C THR A 45 -1.96 -3.21 -22.29
N ASP A 46 -2.40 -3.38 -23.53
CA ASP A 46 -2.19 -2.40 -24.58
C ASP A 46 -2.89 -1.11 -24.17
N THR A 47 -2.17 -0.25 -23.46
CA THR A 47 -2.51 1.17 -23.40
C THR A 47 -1.56 1.92 -24.32
N ASP A 48 -1.45 1.50 -25.58
CA ASP A 48 -1.24 2.48 -26.64
C ASP A 48 -2.42 3.45 -26.60
N LYS A 49 -2.23 4.55 -25.88
CA LYS A 49 -2.95 5.79 -26.17
C LYS A 49 -2.48 6.30 -27.54
N LYS A 50 -2.90 5.62 -28.61
CA LYS A 50 -3.09 6.19 -29.95
C LYS A 50 -4.60 6.28 -30.17
N GLN A 51 -5.23 7.21 -29.45
CA GLN A 51 -6.50 7.77 -29.90
C GLN A 51 -6.20 9.07 -30.63
N ILE A 52 -6.78 9.16 -31.82
CA ILE A 52 -6.72 10.23 -32.82
C ILE A 52 -7.05 11.59 -32.19
#